data_AF-K0VZX1-F1
#
_entry.id   AF-K0VZX1-F1
#
_cell.length_a   1.000
_cell.length_b   1.000
_cell.length_c   1.000
_cell.angle_alpha   90.00
_cell.angle_beta   90.00
_cell.angle_gamma   90.00
#
_symmetry.space_group_name_H-M   'P 1'
#
loop_
_entity.id
_entity.type
_entity.pdbx_description
1 polymer ?
#
loop_
_entity_poly.entity_id
_entity_poly.type
_entity_poly.pdbx_seq_one_letter_code
_entity_poly.pdbx_strand_id
1 'polypeptide(L)'
;MNYTTETMVVAVAAFLALLGAAFAHDHLFAVHMGILCFCLVVGTVLLVRNVDFAPADQRRKVDVSGYFDEVIRYGLIATVFWGVVGFLVGVVIALQLAFPDLNIAPYLNFGRLRPVHTSAVIFAFGGNALIMTSFYVVQRTCRARLFGGSLAWFVFWGYQLFIVMAATGYVLGITQAREYAEPEWYVDLWLTIVWVAYLAVYLGTILKRKEPHIYVANWFYLGFIVTIALLHVVNNLAVPASFLGSKSYSLFSGVQDALTQWWYGHNAVGFFLTAGFLGMMYYFVPKQANRPVYSYRLSIIHFWALIFMYIWAGPHHLHYTALPDWAQTLGMVFSVMLWMPSWGGMINGLMTLSGAWDKIRTDPIIRMMIVAIAFYGMSTFEGPMMSVKTVNSLSHYTEWTIGHVHSGALGWVGMITFGAIYYLTPKL
;
A
#
# COMPACT_ATOMS: atom_id res chain seq x y z
N MET A 1 29.53 -12.23 -15.59
CA MET A 1 28.33 -12.44 -14.77
C MET A 1 27.75 -11.09 -14.40
N ASN A 2 26.62 -10.75 -15.02
CA ASN A 2 25.77 -9.67 -14.56
C ASN A 2 24.93 -10.27 -13.41
N TYR A 3 24.87 -9.63 -12.24
CA TYR A 3 24.17 -10.08 -11.00
C TYR A 3 24.87 -11.11 -10.08
N THR A 4 26.20 -11.21 -10.07
CA THR A 4 26.90 -12.18 -9.18
C THR A 4 26.55 -11.98 -7.70
N THR A 5 26.62 -10.73 -7.22
CA THR A 5 26.38 -10.41 -5.81
C THR A 5 24.95 -10.72 -5.41
N GLU A 6 23.97 -10.30 -6.23
CA GLU A 6 22.56 -10.56 -6.00
C GLU A 6 22.27 -12.07 -5.99
N THR A 7 22.84 -12.82 -6.93
CA THR A 7 22.68 -14.28 -6.99
C THR A 7 23.22 -14.96 -5.74
N MET A 8 24.42 -14.56 -5.28
CA MET A 8 25.02 -15.09 -4.05
C MET A 8 24.18 -14.75 -2.82
N VAL A 9 23.71 -13.51 -2.68
CA VAL A 9 22.88 -13.08 -1.55
C VAL A 9 21.58 -13.88 -1.49
N VAL A 10 20.88 -14.04 -2.61
CA VAL A 10 19.62 -14.81 -2.65
C VAL A 10 19.87 -16.29 -2.38
N ALA A 11 20.97 -16.86 -2.88
CA ALA A 11 21.32 -18.27 -2.62
C ALA A 11 21.67 -18.52 -1.14
N VAL A 12 22.43 -17.62 -0.52
CA VAL A 12 22.73 -17.70 0.92
C VAL A 12 21.46 -17.53 1.74
N ALA A 13 20.59 -16.59 1.38
CA ALA A 13 19.30 -16.41 2.04
C ALA A 13 18.41 -17.67 1.91
N ALA A 14 18.41 -18.35 0.76
CA ALA A 14 17.69 -19.60 0.56
C ALA A 14 18.20 -20.70 1.52
N PHE A 15 19.53 -20.81 1.68
CA PHE A 15 20.12 -21.75 2.62
C PHE A 15 19.78 -21.40 4.07
N LEU A 16 19.81 -20.12 4.44
CA LEU A 16 19.40 -19.68 5.79
C LEU A 16 17.92 -19.97 6.06
N ALA A 17 17.04 -19.78 5.07
CA ALA A 17 15.63 -20.15 5.18
C ALA A 17 15.45 -21.68 5.35
N LEU A 18 16.25 -22.50 4.65
CA LEU A 18 16.26 -23.95 4.85
C LEU A 18 16.68 -24.32 6.28
N LEU A 19 17.73 -23.70 6.81
CA LEU A 19 18.13 -23.92 8.21
C LEU A 19 17.04 -23.45 9.18
N GLY A 20 16.40 -22.30 8.91
CA GLY A 20 15.27 -21.80 9.69
C GLY A 20 14.10 -22.78 9.72
N ALA A 21 13.84 -23.49 8.60
CA ALA A 21 12.83 -24.54 8.54
C ALA A 21 13.24 -25.80 9.33
N ALA A 22 14.52 -26.20 9.24
CA ALA A 22 15.05 -27.40 9.89
C ALA A 22 15.13 -27.26 11.43
N PHE A 23 15.43 -26.06 11.92
CA PHE A 23 15.58 -25.76 13.36
C PHE A 23 14.38 -25.01 13.95
N ALA A 24 13.24 -25.00 13.24
CA ALA A 24 12.04 -24.30 13.66
C ALA A 24 11.54 -24.77 15.04
N HIS A 25 11.15 -23.82 15.88
CA HIS A 25 10.53 -24.08 17.17
C HIS A 25 9.09 -24.62 17.03
N ASP A 26 8.38 -24.20 15.98
CA ASP A 26 7.01 -24.65 15.70
C ASP A 26 6.82 -25.01 14.21
N HIS A 27 5.83 -25.87 13.95
CA HIS A 27 5.57 -26.38 12.61
C HIS A 27 5.12 -25.28 11.62
N LEU A 28 4.39 -24.27 12.09
CA LEU A 28 3.94 -23.18 11.21
C LEU A 28 5.13 -22.35 10.72
N PHE A 29 6.08 -22.06 11.60
CA PHE A 29 7.34 -21.42 11.23
C PHE A 29 8.15 -22.29 10.26
N ALA A 30 8.23 -23.60 10.51
CA ALA A 30 8.93 -24.54 9.62
C ALA A 30 8.37 -24.49 8.19
N VAL A 31 7.05 -24.56 8.05
CA VAL A 31 6.36 -24.47 6.76
C VAL A 31 6.61 -23.11 6.11
N HIS A 32 6.52 -22.02 6.87
CA HIS A 32 6.68 -20.69 6.32
C HIS A 32 8.12 -20.39 5.86
N MET A 33 9.12 -20.87 6.60
CA MET A 33 10.52 -20.85 6.18
C MET A 33 10.78 -21.76 4.97
N GLY A 34 10.06 -22.88 4.85
CA GLY A 34 10.08 -23.72 3.64
C GLY A 34 9.55 -22.97 2.41
N ILE A 35 8.46 -22.21 2.54
CA ILE A 35 7.91 -21.35 1.47
C ILE A 35 8.93 -20.27 1.09
N LEU A 36 9.53 -19.60 2.07
CA LEU A 36 10.59 -18.62 1.85
C LEU A 36 11.78 -19.24 1.09
N CYS A 37 12.25 -20.40 1.53
CA CYS A 37 13.32 -21.15 0.87
C CYS A 37 12.96 -21.45 -0.58
N PHE A 38 11.75 -21.94 -0.84
CA PHE A 38 11.29 -22.22 -2.20
C PHE A 38 11.30 -20.97 -3.09
N CYS A 39 10.74 -19.86 -2.62
CA CYS A 39 10.75 -18.59 -3.36
C CYS A 39 12.17 -18.10 -3.66
N LEU A 40 13.09 -18.19 -2.70
CA LEU A 40 14.48 -17.78 -2.87
C LEU A 40 15.25 -18.71 -3.81
N VAL A 41 15.04 -20.03 -3.75
CA VAL A 41 15.64 -20.98 -4.71
C VAL A 41 15.17 -20.69 -6.13
N VAL A 42 13.87 -20.46 -6.34
CA VAL A 42 13.34 -20.05 -7.65
C VAL A 42 13.98 -18.74 -8.11
N GLY A 43 14.12 -17.76 -7.21
CA GLY A 43 14.82 -16.51 -7.48
C GLY A 43 16.28 -16.71 -7.90
N THR A 44 17.02 -17.56 -7.19
CA THR A 44 18.41 -17.93 -7.55
C THR A 44 18.46 -18.57 -8.93
N VAL A 45 17.58 -19.52 -9.23
CA VAL A 45 17.55 -20.20 -10.54
C VAL A 45 17.25 -19.20 -11.67
N LEU A 46 16.30 -18.29 -11.48
CA LEU A 46 15.98 -17.24 -12.45
C LEU A 46 17.16 -16.28 -12.67
N LEU A 47 17.85 -15.87 -11.60
CA LEU A 47 19.05 -15.03 -11.71
C LEU A 47 20.16 -15.75 -12.46
N VAL A 48 20.47 -17.02 -12.10
CA VAL A 48 21.50 -17.84 -12.76
C VAL A 48 21.20 -18.02 -14.24
N ARG A 49 19.94 -18.27 -14.63
CA ARG A 49 19.55 -18.42 -16.04
C ARG A 49 19.73 -17.16 -16.86
N ASN A 50 19.66 -15.99 -16.22
CA ASN A 50 19.83 -14.69 -16.87
C ASN A 50 21.28 -14.16 -16.76
N VAL A 51 22.22 -14.99 -16.27
CA VAL A 51 23.64 -14.62 -16.21
C VAL A 51 24.24 -14.61 -17.59
N ASP A 52 24.71 -13.44 -18.00
CA ASP A 52 25.60 -13.30 -19.14
C ASP A 52 27.07 -13.51 -18.71
N PHE A 53 27.72 -14.46 -19.38
CA PHE A 53 29.14 -14.80 -19.22
C PHE A 53 30.01 -14.09 -20.25
N ALA A 54 29.75 -12.81 -20.52
CA ALA A 54 30.62 -11.97 -21.33
C ALA A 54 31.89 -11.51 -20.55
N PRO A 55 33.06 -11.44 -21.21
CA PRO A 55 34.26 -10.72 -20.75
C PRO A 55 33.92 -9.29 -20.30
N ALA A 56 34.63 -8.75 -19.30
CA ALA A 56 34.27 -7.48 -18.67
C ALA A 56 34.24 -6.28 -19.64
N ASP A 57 35.08 -6.31 -20.67
CA ASP A 57 35.19 -5.36 -21.78
C ASP A 57 34.07 -5.49 -22.83
N GLN A 58 33.40 -6.65 -22.88
CA GLN A 58 32.30 -6.94 -23.82
C GLN A 58 30.91 -6.90 -23.16
N ARG A 59 30.82 -6.58 -21.87
CA ARG A 59 29.52 -6.48 -21.18
C ARG A 59 28.67 -5.38 -21.81
N ARG A 60 27.45 -5.74 -22.20
CA ARG A 60 26.44 -4.80 -22.68
C ARG A 60 26.21 -3.72 -21.61
N LYS A 61 26.62 -2.48 -21.88
CA LYS A 61 26.30 -1.34 -21.03
C LYS A 61 24.79 -1.15 -21.07
N VAL A 62 24.14 -1.20 -19.90
CA VAL A 62 22.71 -0.88 -19.80
C VAL A 62 22.53 0.56 -20.24
N ASP A 63 21.64 0.80 -21.20
CA ASP A 63 21.29 2.15 -21.61
C ASP A 63 20.56 2.86 -20.46
N VAL A 64 21.23 3.85 -19.90
CA VAL A 64 20.74 4.66 -18.77
C VAL A 64 20.23 6.03 -19.22
N SER A 65 20.16 6.30 -20.53
CA SER A 65 19.73 7.59 -21.07
C SER A 65 18.23 7.86 -20.84
N GLY A 66 17.41 6.82 -20.82
CA GLY A 66 15.95 6.89 -20.62
C GLY A 66 15.48 6.69 -19.17
N TYR A 67 14.16 6.73 -18.97
CA TYR A 67 13.53 6.33 -17.71
C TYR A 67 13.62 4.82 -17.47
N PHE A 68 13.58 4.42 -16.21
CA PHE A 68 13.58 3.03 -15.82
C PHE A 68 12.15 2.49 -15.75
N ASP A 69 11.54 2.33 -16.92
CA ASP A 69 10.13 1.96 -17.06
C ASP A 69 9.89 0.45 -17.00
N GLU A 70 10.95 -0.37 -17.10
CA GLU A 70 10.84 -1.83 -17.12
C GLU A 70 10.20 -2.37 -15.84
N VAL A 71 10.72 -2.02 -14.65
CA VAL A 71 10.15 -2.46 -13.37
C VAL A 71 8.69 -2.04 -13.21
N ILE A 72 8.32 -0.88 -13.77
CA ILE A 72 6.96 -0.34 -13.73
C ILE A 72 6.03 -1.22 -14.57
N ARG A 73 6.48 -1.67 -15.75
CA ARG A 73 5.70 -2.56 -16.62
C ARG A 73 5.39 -3.89 -15.92
N TYR A 74 6.37 -4.53 -15.29
CA TYR A 74 6.16 -5.77 -14.55
C TYR A 74 5.27 -5.56 -13.31
N GLY A 75 5.48 -4.46 -12.59
CA GLY A 75 4.64 -4.15 -11.44
C GLY A 75 3.20 -3.82 -11.81
N LEU A 76 2.91 -3.23 -12.98
CA LEU A 76 1.53 -3.06 -13.45
C LEU A 76 0.83 -4.39 -13.70
N ILE A 77 1.54 -5.36 -14.27
CA ILE A 77 1.01 -6.73 -14.45
C ILE A 77 0.70 -7.33 -13.08
N ALA A 78 1.61 -7.18 -12.11
CA ALA A 78 1.39 -7.61 -10.74
C ALA A 78 0.19 -6.89 -10.09
N THR A 79 0.04 -5.58 -10.27
CA THR A 79 -1.13 -4.82 -9.77
C THR A 79 -2.43 -5.43 -10.27
N VAL A 80 -2.55 -5.69 -11.59
CA VAL A 80 -3.76 -6.29 -12.15
C VAL A 80 -3.99 -7.70 -11.60
N PHE A 81 -2.95 -8.52 -11.54
CA PHE A 81 -3.01 -9.87 -10.98
C PHE A 81 -3.52 -9.86 -9.53
N TRP A 82 -2.94 -9.04 -8.65
CA TRP A 82 -3.35 -8.95 -7.26
C TRP A 82 -4.71 -8.29 -7.08
N GLY A 83 -5.11 -7.38 -7.96
CA GLY A 83 -6.48 -6.86 -8.02
C GLY A 83 -7.49 -7.99 -8.25
N VAL A 84 -7.25 -8.83 -9.26
CA VAL A 84 -8.12 -9.98 -9.55
C VAL A 84 -8.17 -10.95 -8.36
N VAL A 85 -7.02 -11.31 -7.79
CA VAL A 85 -6.95 -12.21 -6.63
C VAL A 85 -7.68 -11.61 -5.42
N GLY A 86 -7.38 -10.36 -5.05
CA GLY A 86 -7.97 -9.70 -3.88
C GLY A 86 -9.48 -9.53 -4.00
N PHE A 87 -9.98 -9.13 -5.17
CA PHE A 87 -11.41 -8.99 -5.42
C PHE A 87 -12.12 -10.35 -5.47
N LEU A 88 -11.50 -11.37 -6.05
CA LEU A 88 -12.05 -12.73 -6.05
C LEU A 88 -12.20 -13.27 -4.62
N VAL A 89 -11.16 -13.14 -3.78
CA VAL A 89 -11.26 -13.55 -2.36
C VAL A 89 -12.33 -12.73 -1.65
N GLY A 90 -12.48 -11.43 -1.97
CA GLY A 90 -13.56 -10.58 -1.46
C GLY A 90 -14.96 -11.14 -1.79
N VAL A 91 -15.18 -11.56 -3.03
CA VAL A 91 -16.43 -12.22 -3.45
C VAL A 91 -16.61 -13.55 -2.72
N VAL A 92 -15.55 -14.36 -2.57
CA VAL A 92 -15.62 -15.65 -1.86
C VAL A 92 -16.03 -15.44 -0.40
N ILE A 93 -15.40 -14.52 0.34
CA ILE A 93 -15.74 -14.29 1.76
C ILE A 93 -17.12 -13.65 1.92
N ALA A 94 -17.57 -12.83 0.97
CA ALA A 94 -18.95 -12.33 0.96
C ALA A 94 -19.96 -13.47 0.75
N LEU A 95 -19.66 -14.42 -0.15
CA LEU A 95 -20.47 -15.62 -0.34
C LEU A 95 -20.43 -16.53 0.90
N GLN A 96 -19.32 -16.61 1.63
CA GLN A 96 -19.25 -17.36 2.90
C GLN A 96 -20.13 -16.78 4.00
N LEU A 97 -20.38 -15.46 4.00
CA LEU A 97 -21.34 -14.82 4.91
C LEU A 97 -22.79 -15.14 4.53
N ALA A 98 -23.09 -15.23 3.22
CA ALA A 98 -24.43 -15.56 2.73
C ALA A 98 -24.75 -17.07 2.78
N PHE A 99 -23.74 -17.90 2.49
CA PHE A 99 -23.82 -19.36 2.39
C PHE A 99 -22.68 -19.99 3.20
N PRO A 100 -22.88 -20.25 4.51
CA PRO A 100 -21.83 -20.75 5.39
C PRO A 100 -21.19 -22.08 4.97
N ASP A 101 -21.88 -22.91 4.17
CA ASP A 101 -21.36 -24.18 3.64
C ASP A 101 -20.11 -23.99 2.76
N LEU A 102 -19.85 -22.78 2.27
CA LEU A 102 -18.65 -22.44 1.52
C LEU A 102 -17.39 -22.26 2.41
N ASN A 103 -17.52 -22.40 3.73
CA ASN A 103 -16.39 -22.36 4.66
C ASN A 103 -15.71 -23.73 4.73
N ILE A 104 -14.50 -23.85 4.18
CA ILE A 104 -13.73 -25.11 4.18
C ILE A 104 -12.57 -25.01 5.17
N ALA A 105 -12.72 -25.64 6.33
CA ALA A 105 -11.74 -25.60 7.41
C ALA A 105 -10.52 -26.53 7.16
N PRO A 106 -9.35 -26.22 7.75
CA PRO A 106 -9.05 -25.00 8.48
C PRO A 106 -8.61 -23.85 7.55
N TYR A 107 -8.28 -24.09 6.29
CA TYR A 107 -7.54 -23.14 5.46
C TYR A 107 -8.42 -22.06 4.80
N LEU A 108 -9.56 -22.45 4.24
CA LEU A 108 -10.44 -21.59 3.44
C LEU A 108 -11.71 -21.21 4.20
N ASN A 109 -11.58 -20.95 5.50
CA ASN A 109 -12.68 -20.40 6.30
C ASN A 109 -12.62 -18.87 6.34
N PHE A 110 -13.76 -18.23 6.57
CA PHE A 110 -13.91 -16.77 6.59
C PHE A 110 -12.87 -16.07 7.47
N GLY A 111 -12.60 -16.59 8.67
CA GLY A 111 -11.67 -15.98 9.62
C GLY A 111 -10.23 -15.90 9.11
N ARG A 112 -9.79 -16.86 8.28
CA ARG A 112 -8.46 -16.83 7.65
C ARG A 112 -8.45 -16.11 6.31
N LEU A 113 -9.55 -16.19 5.54
CA LEU A 113 -9.64 -15.54 4.24
C LEU A 113 -9.92 -14.04 4.33
N ARG A 114 -10.53 -13.53 5.41
CA ARG A 114 -10.73 -12.09 5.62
C ARG A 114 -9.41 -11.30 5.59
N PRO A 115 -8.38 -11.62 6.38
CA PRO A 115 -7.09 -10.92 6.29
C PRO A 115 -6.36 -11.15 4.96
N VAL A 116 -6.58 -12.30 4.30
CA VAL A 116 -6.11 -12.51 2.91
C VAL A 116 -6.73 -11.49 1.97
N HIS A 117 -8.06 -11.33 1.99
CA HIS A 117 -8.75 -10.32 1.18
C HIS A 117 -8.23 -8.92 1.51
N THR A 118 -8.25 -8.52 2.78
CA THR A 118 -7.83 -7.19 3.23
C THR A 118 -6.42 -6.84 2.77
N SER A 119 -5.44 -7.73 3.02
CA SER A 119 -4.07 -7.50 2.62
C SER A 119 -3.86 -7.57 1.11
N ALA A 120 -4.59 -8.45 0.41
CA ALA A 120 -4.50 -8.54 -1.04
C ALA A 120 -5.03 -7.27 -1.72
N VAL A 121 -6.14 -6.68 -1.26
CA VAL A 121 -6.68 -5.46 -1.87
C VAL A 121 -5.92 -4.21 -1.45
N ILE A 122 -5.44 -4.13 -0.21
CA ILE A 122 -4.72 -2.94 0.29
C ILE A 122 -3.26 -2.99 -0.12
N PHE A 123 -2.51 -3.99 0.35
CA PHE A 123 -1.06 -4.04 0.17
C PHE A 123 -0.69 -4.66 -1.18
N ALA A 124 -1.33 -5.74 -1.61
CA ALA A 124 -0.93 -6.36 -2.88
C ALA A 124 -1.38 -5.54 -4.11
N PHE A 125 -2.68 -5.25 -4.24
CA PHE A 125 -3.24 -4.41 -5.30
C PHE A 125 -2.87 -2.94 -5.11
N GLY A 126 -3.31 -2.33 -4.02
CA GLY A 126 -3.06 -0.91 -3.76
C GLY A 126 -1.58 -0.58 -3.61
N GLY A 127 -0.78 -1.44 -2.96
CA GLY A 127 0.64 -1.21 -2.77
C GLY A 127 1.46 -1.34 -4.05
N ASN A 128 1.20 -2.37 -4.88
CA ASN A 128 1.82 -2.41 -6.21
C ASN A 128 1.42 -1.21 -7.05
N ALA A 129 0.13 -0.82 -7.04
CA ALA A 129 -0.31 0.38 -7.72
C ALA A 129 0.50 1.61 -7.28
N LEU A 130 0.61 1.85 -5.97
CA LEU A 130 1.35 2.99 -5.41
C LEU A 130 2.84 2.99 -5.77
N ILE A 131 3.54 1.86 -5.61
CA ILE A 131 4.98 1.79 -5.90
C ILE A 131 5.20 2.05 -7.40
N MET A 132 4.40 1.45 -8.27
CA MET A 132 4.57 1.62 -9.72
C MET A 132 4.19 3.01 -10.19
N THR A 133 3.08 3.57 -9.71
CA THR A 133 2.71 4.93 -10.06
C THR A 133 3.68 5.95 -9.48
N SER A 134 4.17 5.77 -8.26
CA SER A 134 5.16 6.68 -7.68
C SER A 134 6.46 6.67 -8.48
N PHE A 135 6.97 5.50 -8.88
CA PHE A 135 8.15 5.37 -9.74
C PHE A 135 7.96 6.01 -11.11
N TYR A 136 6.78 5.86 -11.71
CA TYR A 136 6.47 6.52 -12.98
C TYR A 136 6.45 8.05 -12.83
N VAL A 137 5.76 8.53 -11.80
CA VAL A 137 5.49 9.95 -11.56
C VAL A 137 6.75 10.69 -11.15
N VAL A 138 7.53 10.17 -10.20
CA VAL A 138 8.72 10.84 -9.69
C VAL A 138 9.76 11.04 -10.80
N GLN A 139 9.93 10.06 -11.68
CA GLN A 139 10.86 10.17 -12.80
C GLN A 139 10.51 11.31 -13.75
N ARG A 140 9.23 11.41 -14.10
CA ARG A 140 8.73 12.38 -15.09
C ARG A 140 8.61 13.78 -14.52
N THR A 141 8.23 13.89 -13.25
CA THR A 141 8.11 15.19 -12.56
C THR A 141 9.47 15.75 -12.15
N CYS A 142 10.45 14.90 -11.84
CA CYS A 142 11.82 15.32 -11.54
C CYS A 142 12.74 15.36 -12.77
N ARG A 143 12.27 14.84 -13.93
CA ARG A 143 13.06 14.69 -15.16
C ARG A 143 14.37 13.92 -14.95
N ALA A 144 14.31 12.88 -14.13
CA ALA A 144 15.45 12.06 -13.73
C ALA A 144 15.07 10.57 -13.76
N ARG A 145 16.01 9.70 -14.12
CA ARG A 145 15.85 8.24 -13.99
C ARG A 145 15.84 7.85 -12.50
N LEU A 146 15.16 6.74 -12.15
CA LEU A 146 15.16 6.20 -10.79
C LEU A 146 16.59 6.04 -10.23
N PHE A 147 16.74 6.44 -8.97
CA PHE A 147 17.96 6.27 -8.19
C PHE A 147 18.19 4.80 -7.81
N GLY A 148 19.45 4.42 -7.59
CA GLY A 148 19.82 3.13 -6.99
C GLY A 148 20.04 1.97 -7.97
N GLY A 149 20.02 2.20 -9.29
CA GLY A 149 20.30 1.16 -10.27
C GLY A 149 19.26 0.02 -10.20
N SER A 150 19.69 -1.18 -9.83
CA SER A 150 18.82 -2.35 -9.64
C SER A 150 17.97 -2.29 -8.35
N LEU A 151 18.15 -1.30 -7.49
CA LEU A 151 17.40 -1.20 -6.22
C LEU A 151 15.87 -1.15 -6.43
N ALA A 152 15.39 -0.57 -7.54
CA ALA A 152 13.96 -0.61 -7.87
C ALA A 152 13.45 -2.04 -8.12
N TRP A 153 14.28 -2.92 -8.71
CA TRP A 153 13.95 -4.34 -8.85
C TRP A 153 13.95 -5.08 -7.52
N PHE A 154 14.86 -4.73 -6.60
CA PHE A 154 14.82 -5.24 -5.24
C PHE A 154 13.53 -4.85 -4.53
N VAL A 155 13.09 -3.58 -4.67
CA VAL A 155 11.81 -3.14 -4.11
C VAL A 155 10.66 -3.94 -4.69
N PHE A 156 10.60 -4.13 -6.01
CA PHE A 156 9.56 -4.93 -6.64
C PHE A 156 9.54 -6.38 -6.13
N TRP A 157 10.63 -7.13 -6.29
CA TRP A 157 10.66 -8.55 -5.90
C TRP A 157 10.55 -8.74 -4.39
N GLY A 158 11.12 -7.84 -3.60
CA GLY A 158 10.98 -7.89 -2.16
C GLY A 158 9.57 -7.61 -1.68
N TYR A 159 8.85 -6.68 -2.34
CA TYR A 159 7.45 -6.45 -2.07
C TYR A 159 6.58 -7.64 -2.50
N GLN A 160 6.89 -8.27 -3.64
CA GLN A 160 6.23 -9.51 -4.07
C GLN A 160 6.43 -10.65 -3.06
N LEU A 161 7.65 -10.80 -2.52
CA LEU A 161 7.92 -11.79 -1.49
C LEU A 161 7.12 -11.49 -0.20
N PHE A 162 7.04 -10.23 0.23
CA PHE A 162 6.19 -9.82 1.35
C PHE A 162 4.73 -10.25 1.15
N ILE A 163 4.15 -9.97 -0.02
CA ILE A 163 2.76 -10.33 -0.34
C ILE A 163 2.55 -11.84 -0.26
N VAL A 164 3.45 -12.63 -0.84
CA VAL A 164 3.35 -14.10 -0.84
C VAL A 164 3.41 -14.63 0.59
N MET A 165 4.38 -14.16 1.39
CA MET A 165 4.53 -14.57 2.79
C MET A 165 3.31 -14.18 3.63
N ALA A 166 2.78 -12.96 3.45
CA ALA A 166 1.56 -12.54 4.13
C ALA A 166 0.37 -13.46 3.78
N ALA A 167 0.11 -13.67 2.49
CA ALA A 167 -1.00 -14.49 2.02
C ALA A 167 -0.92 -15.94 2.52
N THR A 168 0.27 -16.57 2.44
CA THR A 168 0.45 -17.94 2.93
C THR A 168 0.36 -18.00 4.45
N GLY A 169 0.88 -16.99 5.16
CA GLY A 169 0.78 -16.88 6.61
C GLY A 169 -0.68 -16.90 7.08
N TYR A 170 -1.53 -16.06 6.49
CA TYR A 170 -2.95 -15.97 6.90
C TYR A 170 -3.71 -17.28 6.69
N VAL A 171 -3.52 -17.93 5.53
CA VAL A 171 -4.17 -19.21 5.22
C VAL A 171 -3.71 -20.30 6.20
N LEU A 172 -2.45 -20.27 6.64
CA LEU A 172 -1.91 -21.18 7.66
C LEU A 172 -2.37 -20.84 9.09
N GLY A 173 -2.86 -19.62 9.35
CA GLY A 173 -3.26 -19.12 10.67
C GLY A 173 -2.13 -18.38 11.42
N ILE A 174 -1.08 -17.98 10.71
CA ILE A 174 0.01 -17.14 11.21
C ILE A 174 -0.46 -15.68 11.14
N THR A 175 -0.79 -15.10 12.28
CA THR A 175 -1.27 -13.72 12.37
C THR A 175 -1.08 -13.11 13.75
N GLN A 176 -0.80 -11.80 13.79
CA GLN A 176 -0.83 -10.97 15.00
C GLN A 176 -2.25 -10.62 15.47
N ALA A 177 -3.28 -10.91 14.67
CA ALA A 177 -4.68 -10.52 14.92
C ALA A 177 -4.90 -9.00 15.07
N ARG A 178 -4.04 -8.20 14.43
CA ARG A 178 -4.11 -6.73 14.34
C ARG A 178 -4.52 -6.34 12.93
N GLU A 179 -5.65 -5.64 12.78
CA GLU A 179 -6.15 -5.27 11.45
C GLU A 179 -5.12 -4.47 10.65
N TYR A 180 -4.92 -4.86 9.38
CA TYR A 180 -3.92 -4.29 8.47
C TYR A 180 -2.45 -4.51 8.88
N ALA A 181 -2.18 -5.12 10.03
CA ALA A 181 -0.86 -5.46 10.56
C ALA A 181 -0.79 -6.95 10.93
N GLU A 182 -1.49 -7.79 10.17
CA GLU A 182 -1.61 -9.20 10.47
C GLU A 182 -0.34 -10.04 10.29
N PRO A 183 0.62 -9.76 9.38
CA PRO A 183 1.82 -10.59 9.22
C PRO A 183 2.63 -10.65 10.52
N GLU A 184 3.35 -11.75 10.77
CA GLU A 184 4.18 -11.87 11.98
C GLU A 184 5.57 -11.22 11.81
N TRP A 185 6.26 -11.01 12.93
CA TRP A 185 7.47 -10.19 13.09
C TRP A 185 8.54 -10.33 12.00
N TYR A 186 8.83 -11.54 11.50
CA TYR A 186 9.86 -11.75 10.48
C TYR A 186 9.43 -11.24 9.10
N VAL A 187 8.12 -11.25 8.80
CA VAL A 187 7.56 -10.64 7.59
C VAL A 187 7.54 -9.11 7.73
N ASP A 188 7.31 -8.59 8.94
CA ASP A 188 7.37 -7.16 9.23
C ASP A 188 8.78 -6.58 9.09
N LEU A 189 9.79 -7.29 9.58
CA LEU A 189 11.19 -6.91 9.40
C LEU A 189 11.57 -6.89 7.92
N TRP A 190 11.12 -7.91 7.16
CA TRP A 190 11.33 -7.94 5.72
C TRP A 190 10.70 -6.74 5.02
N LEU A 191 9.43 -6.44 5.32
CA LEU A 191 8.76 -5.27 4.75
C LEU A 191 9.50 -3.98 5.11
N THR A 192 10.00 -3.85 6.34
CA THR A 192 10.79 -2.69 6.77
C THR A 192 12.01 -2.48 5.87
N ILE A 193 12.77 -3.54 5.57
CA ILE A 193 13.94 -3.47 4.69
C ILE A 193 13.53 -3.04 3.28
N VAL A 194 12.48 -3.65 2.73
CA VAL A 194 11.95 -3.30 1.39
C VAL A 194 11.49 -1.84 1.35
N TRP A 195 10.85 -1.37 2.40
CA TRP A 195 10.31 -0.01 2.48
C TRP A 195 11.41 1.05 2.63
N VAL A 196 12.48 0.75 3.37
CA VAL A 196 13.68 1.60 3.45
C VAL A 196 14.35 1.70 2.08
N ALA A 197 14.48 0.59 1.35
CA ALA A 197 14.99 0.61 -0.02
C ALA A 197 14.09 1.44 -0.95
N TYR A 198 12.77 1.33 -0.80
CA TYR A 198 11.81 2.12 -1.55
C TYR A 198 11.95 3.62 -1.28
N LEU A 199 12.07 4.02 0.00
CA LEU A 199 12.34 5.40 0.38
C LEU A 199 13.67 5.90 -0.21
N ALA A 200 14.72 5.08 -0.18
CA ALA A 200 16.02 5.44 -0.76
C ALA A 200 15.94 5.67 -2.27
N VAL A 201 15.22 4.80 -3.03
CA VAL A 201 14.96 5.01 -4.46
C VAL A 201 14.19 6.30 -4.69
N TYR A 202 13.12 6.52 -3.93
CA TYR A 202 12.23 7.65 -4.14
C TYR A 202 12.90 8.99 -3.82
N LEU A 203 13.47 9.11 -2.61
CA LEU A 203 14.15 10.31 -2.16
C LEU A 203 15.41 10.57 -2.98
N GLY A 204 16.20 9.54 -3.30
CA GLY A 204 17.37 9.66 -4.17
C GLY A 204 17.02 10.18 -5.57
N THR A 205 15.83 9.84 -6.09
CA THR A 205 15.35 10.35 -7.38
C THR A 205 14.96 11.84 -7.28
N ILE A 206 14.30 12.25 -6.19
CA ILE A 206 13.97 13.65 -5.92
C ILE A 206 15.24 14.51 -5.75
N LEU A 207 16.28 13.97 -5.09
CA LEU A 207 17.55 14.67 -4.91
C LEU A 207 18.28 14.90 -6.24
N LYS A 208 18.09 14.02 -7.23
CA LYS A 208 18.64 14.12 -8.58
C LYS A 208 17.77 14.90 -9.56
N ARG A 209 16.71 15.58 -9.09
CA ARG A 209 15.78 16.32 -9.96
C ARG A 209 16.50 17.43 -10.74
N LYS A 210 15.98 17.71 -11.95
CA LYS A 210 16.42 18.85 -12.77
C LYS A 210 15.62 20.12 -12.48
N GLU A 211 14.34 19.97 -12.13
CA GLU A 211 13.47 21.10 -11.79
C GLU A 211 13.70 21.55 -10.34
N PRO A 212 13.85 22.85 -10.05
CA PRO A 212 14.12 23.32 -8.68
C PRO A 212 12.96 23.00 -7.72
N HIS A 213 11.73 23.10 -8.22
CA HIS A 213 10.51 22.81 -7.46
C HIS A 213 10.14 21.32 -7.52
N ILE A 214 9.68 20.79 -6.40
CA ILE A 214 9.13 19.43 -6.31
C ILE A 214 7.63 19.51 -6.57
N TYR A 215 7.13 18.73 -7.51
CA TYR A 215 5.71 18.70 -7.85
C TYR A 215 4.85 18.17 -6.68
N VAL A 216 3.62 18.70 -6.54
CA VAL A 216 2.71 18.39 -5.42
C VAL A 216 2.42 16.90 -5.28
N ALA A 217 2.32 16.15 -6.38
CA ALA A 217 2.16 14.69 -6.32
C ALA A 217 3.27 14.02 -5.48
N ASN A 218 4.50 14.53 -5.59
CA ASN A 218 5.64 13.99 -4.87
C ASN A 218 5.62 14.39 -3.38
N TRP A 219 4.93 15.47 -2.99
CA TRP A 219 4.71 15.78 -1.56
C TRP A 219 3.83 14.71 -0.93
N PHE A 220 2.74 14.37 -1.60
CA PHE A 220 1.81 13.32 -1.18
C PHE A 220 2.47 11.94 -1.15
N TYR A 221 3.18 11.55 -2.21
CA TYR A 221 3.91 10.30 -2.21
C TYR A 221 5.00 10.26 -1.12
N LEU A 222 5.78 11.31 -0.94
CA LEU A 222 6.82 11.32 0.10
C LEU A 222 6.22 11.27 1.51
N GLY A 223 5.14 12.04 1.76
CA GLY A 223 4.40 11.99 3.01
C GLY A 223 3.84 10.59 3.30
N PHE A 224 3.29 9.93 2.28
CA PHE A 224 2.89 8.53 2.33
C PHE A 224 4.05 7.60 2.73
N ILE A 225 5.16 7.63 1.99
CA ILE A 225 6.28 6.70 2.19
C ILE A 225 6.84 6.82 3.61
N VAL A 226 7.07 8.06 4.06
CA VAL A 226 7.66 8.35 5.38
C VAL A 226 6.70 7.97 6.50
N THR A 227 5.44 8.37 6.43
CA THR A 227 4.49 8.07 7.49
C THR A 227 4.23 6.58 7.59
N ILE A 228 4.04 5.85 6.48
CA ILE A 228 3.82 4.39 6.54
C ILE A 228 5.02 3.67 7.16
N ALA A 229 6.26 4.12 6.90
CA ALA A 229 7.43 3.55 7.57
C ALA A 229 7.35 3.73 9.11
N LEU A 230 6.99 4.92 9.57
CA LEU A 230 6.82 5.21 10.99
C LEU A 230 5.69 4.37 11.61
N LEU A 231 4.53 4.33 10.95
CA LEU A 231 3.37 3.56 11.42
C LEU A 231 3.72 2.08 11.56
N HIS A 232 4.31 1.49 10.51
CA HIS A 232 4.71 0.08 10.46
C HIS A 232 5.65 -0.27 11.60
N VAL A 233 6.71 0.51 11.80
CA VAL A 233 7.70 0.24 12.84
C VAL A 233 7.08 0.32 14.24
N VAL A 234 6.28 1.35 14.52
CA VAL A 234 5.74 1.57 15.86
C VAL A 234 4.64 0.58 16.22
N ASN A 235 3.70 0.30 15.31
CA ASN A 235 2.59 -0.60 15.58
C ASN A 235 3.03 -2.06 15.72
N ASN A 236 4.07 -2.44 14.97
CA ASN A 236 4.53 -3.82 14.91
C ASN A 236 5.72 -4.06 15.86
N LEU A 237 5.91 -3.18 16.86
CA LEU A 237 6.77 -3.50 17.99
C LEU A 237 6.16 -4.68 18.75
N ALA A 238 6.76 -5.84 18.55
CA ALA A 238 6.34 -7.09 19.16
C ALA A 238 7.57 -7.87 19.65
N VAL A 239 7.39 -8.64 20.71
CA VAL A 239 8.39 -9.56 21.24
C VAL A 239 8.12 -10.95 20.65
N PRO A 240 9.02 -11.49 19.79
CA PRO A 240 8.90 -12.87 19.34
C PRO A 240 8.93 -13.82 20.52
N ALA A 241 7.98 -14.76 20.59
CA ALA A 241 7.99 -15.81 21.61
C ALA A 241 9.21 -16.73 21.44
N SER A 242 9.70 -16.86 20.21
CA SER A 242 10.95 -17.52 19.84
C SER A 242 11.49 -16.91 18.54
N PHE A 243 12.81 -16.77 18.41
CA PHE A 243 13.46 -16.31 17.18
C PHE A 243 13.35 -17.30 16.02
N LEU A 244 13.01 -18.55 16.31
CA LEU A 244 12.72 -19.60 15.32
C LEU A 244 11.25 -20.04 15.40
N GLY A 245 10.39 -19.16 15.92
CA GLY A 245 8.96 -19.40 16.04
C GLY A 245 8.13 -18.36 15.27
N SER A 246 6.91 -18.78 14.94
CA SER A 246 5.98 -18.01 14.13
C SER A 246 5.28 -16.91 14.91
N LYS A 247 5.22 -17.02 16.25
CA LYS A 247 4.41 -16.17 17.12
C LYS A 247 5.19 -15.03 17.77
N SER A 248 4.56 -13.86 17.83
CA SER A 248 4.99 -12.71 18.61
C SER A 248 3.84 -12.12 19.44
N TYR A 249 4.19 -11.36 20.48
CA TYR A 249 3.22 -10.62 21.30
C TYR A 249 3.48 -9.13 21.18
N SER A 250 2.41 -8.34 21.00
CA SER A 250 2.48 -6.87 20.97
C SER A 250 3.23 -6.35 22.20
N LEU A 251 4.05 -5.32 21.99
CA LEU A 251 4.68 -4.57 23.08
C LEU A 251 3.65 -3.82 23.93
N PHE A 252 2.50 -3.51 23.35
CA PHE A 252 1.40 -2.79 24.01
C PHE A 252 0.30 -3.76 24.45
N SER A 253 -0.57 -3.32 25.36
CA SER A 253 -1.76 -4.08 25.76
C SER A 253 -2.97 -3.18 26.03
N GLY A 254 -4.16 -3.78 26.03
CA GLY A 254 -5.42 -3.13 26.40
C GLY A 254 -5.68 -1.84 25.63
N VAL A 255 -5.98 -0.76 26.35
CA VAL A 255 -6.33 0.54 25.76
C VAL A 255 -5.18 1.18 24.98
N GLN A 256 -3.93 0.97 25.42
CA GLN A 256 -2.77 1.50 24.71
C GLN A 256 -2.58 0.78 23.37
N ASP A 257 -2.75 -0.54 23.36
CA ASP A 257 -2.68 -1.33 22.13
C ASP A 257 -3.82 -0.99 21.16
N ALA A 258 -5.03 -0.76 21.68
CA ALA A 258 -6.14 -0.29 20.87
C ALA A 258 -5.84 1.08 20.23
N LEU A 259 -5.29 2.02 21.00
CA LEU A 259 -4.92 3.34 20.50
C LEU A 259 -3.80 3.28 19.45
N THR A 260 -2.72 2.52 19.70
CA THR A 260 -1.64 2.36 18.72
C THR A 260 -2.13 1.64 17.47
N GLN A 261 -2.97 0.61 17.63
CA GLN A 261 -3.61 -0.11 16.54
C GLN A 261 -4.45 0.78 15.64
N TRP A 262 -5.28 1.67 16.19
CA TRP A 262 -6.13 2.52 15.37
C TRP A 262 -5.48 3.82 14.94
N TRP A 263 -4.44 4.28 15.65
CA TRP A 263 -3.50 5.25 15.10
C TRP A 263 -2.83 4.68 13.85
N TYR A 264 -2.37 3.42 13.88
CA TYR A 264 -1.85 2.72 12.70
C TYR A 264 -2.93 2.52 11.63
N GLY A 265 -4.03 1.84 11.95
CA GLY A 265 -5.03 1.42 10.98
C GLY A 265 -5.69 2.60 10.26
N HIS A 266 -6.03 3.67 10.98
CA HIS A 266 -6.58 4.86 10.35
C HIS A 266 -5.54 5.56 9.46
N ASN A 267 -4.30 5.69 9.92
CA ASN A 267 -3.26 6.32 9.11
C ASN A 267 -2.73 5.41 8.00
N ALA A 268 -2.94 4.10 8.06
CA ALA A 268 -2.77 3.20 6.93
C ALA A 268 -3.74 3.61 5.81
N VAL A 269 -5.03 3.76 6.09
CA VAL A 269 -5.96 4.27 5.06
C VAL A 269 -5.70 5.74 4.70
N GLY A 270 -5.22 6.55 5.64
CA GLY A 270 -4.93 7.97 5.43
C GLY A 270 -3.71 8.28 4.58
N PHE A 271 -2.64 7.53 4.76
CA PHE A 271 -1.39 7.77 4.05
C PHE A 271 -1.24 6.80 2.89
N PHE A 272 -1.53 5.52 3.09
CA PHE A 272 -1.48 4.54 2.03
C PHE A 272 -2.63 4.76 1.05
N LEU A 273 -3.89 4.69 1.50
CA LEU A 273 -5.06 4.71 0.62
C LEU A 273 -5.60 6.11 0.27
N THR A 274 -5.17 7.16 0.98
CA THR A 274 -5.55 8.54 0.67
C THR A 274 -4.37 9.34 0.15
N ALA A 275 -3.33 9.61 0.95
CA ALA A 275 -2.22 10.46 0.51
C ALA A 275 -1.51 9.91 -0.73
N GLY A 276 -1.13 8.64 -0.74
CA GLY A 276 -0.49 8.01 -1.90
C GLY A 276 -1.34 8.11 -3.18
N PHE A 277 -2.66 7.87 -3.07
CA PHE A 277 -3.60 7.95 -4.20
C PHE A 277 -3.95 9.39 -4.58
N LEU A 278 -3.85 10.36 -3.66
CA LEU A 278 -3.86 11.78 -4.02
C LEU A 278 -2.62 12.13 -4.85
N GLY A 279 -1.46 11.55 -4.55
CA GLY A 279 -0.27 11.63 -5.41
C GLY A 279 -0.54 11.10 -6.82
N MET A 280 -1.24 9.97 -6.93
CA MET A 280 -1.71 9.41 -8.20
C MET A 280 -2.65 10.40 -8.92
N MET A 281 -3.71 10.86 -8.26
CA MET A 281 -4.67 11.83 -8.79
C MET A 281 -3.98 13.10 -9.30
N TYR A 282 -3.07 13.67 -8.51
CA TYR A 282 -2.36 14.90 -8.86
C TYR A 282 -1.52 14.77 -10.12
N TYR A 283 -1.08 13.57 -10.49
CA TYR A 283 -0.39 13.38 -11.75
C TYR A 283 -1.35 13.02 -12.89
N PHE A 284 -2.16 11.99 -12.72
CA PHE A 284 -2.89 11.38 -13.83
C PHE A 284 -4.11 12.19 -14.27
N VAL A 285 -4.81 12.86 -13.35
CA VAL A 285 -5.97 13.71 -13.70
C VAL A 285 -5.58 14.85 -14.62
N PRO A 286 -4.65 15.75 -14.26
CA PRO A 286 -4.24 16.83 -15.16
C PRO A 286 -3.59 16.31 -16.44
N LYS A 287 -2.85 15.19 -16.38
CA LYS A 287 -2.21 14.60 -17.56
C LYS A 287 -3.20 14.02 -18.55
N GLN A 288 -4.24 13.32 -18.11
CA GLN A 288 -5.25 12.78 -19.00
C GLN A 288 -6.20 13.89 -19.47
N ALA A 289 -6.55 14.82 -18.58
CA ALA A 289 -7.39 15.96 -18.93
C ALA A 289 -6.70 16.93 -19.89
N ASN A 290 -5.36 16.90 -19.96
CA ASN A 290 -4.53 17.90 -20.62
C ASN A 290 -4.89 19.33 -20.14
N ARG A 291 -4.98 19.49 -18.83
CA ARG A 291 -5.34 20.75 -18.16
C ARG A 291 -4.34 21.04 -17.04
N PRO A 292 -4.04 22.31 -16.75
CA PRO A 292 -3.27 22.67 -15.57
C PRO A 292 -4.06 22.33 -14.31
N VAL A 293 -3.34 22.00 -13.23
CA VAL A 293 -3.95 21.84 -11.91
C VAL A 293 -4.65 23.14 -11.51
N TYR A 294 -5.89 23.02 -11.02
CA TYR A 294 -6.75 24.17 -10.74
C TYR A 294 -6.14 25.19 -9.77
N SER A 295 -5.77 24.78 -8.55
CA SER A 295 -5.29 25.72 -7.53
C SER A 295 -4.07 25.20 -6.78
N TYR A 296 -2.92 25.82 -7.06
CA TYR A 296 -1.68 25.55 -6.32
C TYR A 296 -1.77 25.98 -4.84
N ARG A 297 -2.46 27.08 -4.53
CA ARG A 297 -2.67 27.50 -3.13
C ARG A 297 -3.48 26.46 -2.36
N LEU A 298 -4.53 25.92 -2.99
CA LEU A 298 -5.30 24.82 -2.41
C LEU A 298 -4.42 23.59 -2.23
N SER A 299 -3.54 23.27 -3.20
CA SER A 299 -2.54 22.20 -3.07
C SER A 299 -1.64 22.32 -1.85
N ILE A 300 -1.24 23.54 -1.46
CA ILE A 300 -0.45 23.75 -0.23
C ILE A 300 -1.31 23.53 1.01
N ILE A 301 -2.45 24.22 1.09
CA ILE A 301 -3.30 24.23 2.29
C ILE A 301 -3.80 22.82 2.59
N HIS A 302 -4.36 22.14 1.58
CA HIS A 302 -4.95 20.83 1.80
C HIS A 302 -3.89 19.77 2.06
N PHE A 303 -2.68 19.87 1.48
CA PHE A 303 -1.59 18.94 1.78
C PHE A 303 -1.19 19.02 3.24
N TRP A 304 -0.83 20.21 3.74
CA TRP A 304 -0.34 20.36 5.10
C TRP A 304 -1.43 20.10 6.14
N ALA A 305 -2.65 20.59 5.91
CA ALA A 305 -3.75 20.33 6.82
C ALA A 305 -4.13 18.84 6.83
N LEU A 306 -4.17 18.16 5.68
CA LEU A 306 -4.46 16.72 5.62
C LEU A 306 -3.39 15.91 6.35
N ILE A 307 -2.12 16.09 5.99
CA ILE A 307 -1.00 15.31 6.56
C ILE A 307 -0.89 15.52 8.07
N PHE A 308 -1.17 16.74 8.58
CA PHE A 308 -1.16 16.99 10.01
C PHE A 308 -2.38 16.40 10.72
N MET A 309 -3.59 16.64 10.21
CA MET A 309 -4.84 16.27 10.89
C MET A 309 -5.10 14.77 10.88
N TYR A 310 -4.73 14.05 9.81
CA TYR A 310 -5.02 12.61 9.68
C TYR A 310 -4.44 11.79 10.84
N ILE A 311 -3.25 12.18 11.33
CA ILE A 311 -2.55 11.49 12.42
C ILE A 311 -3.41 11.39 13.69
N TRP A 312 -4.29 12.36 13.93
CA TRP A 312 -5.11 12.47 15.14
C TRP A 312 -6.43 11.71 15.08
N ALA A 313 -6.85 11.24 13.91
CA ALA A 313 -8.19 10.70 13.71
C ALA A 313 -8.34 9.23 14.16
N GLY A 314 -7.26 8.55 14.58
CA GLY A 314 -7.29 7.17 15.06
C GLY A 314 -8.38 6.85 16.12
N PRO A 315 -8.58 7.67 17.17
CA PRO A 315 -9.56 7.40 18.21
C PRO A 315 -11.03 7.34 17.76
N HIS A 316 -11.36 7.74 16.53
CA HIS A 316 -12.74 7.62 16.02
C HIS A 316 -13.20 6.17 15.80
N HIS A 317 -12.27 5.23 15.82
CA HIS A 317 -12.53 3.79 15.81
C HIS A 317 -12.86 3.24 17.20
N LEU A 318 -12.69 4.07 18.24
CA LEU A 318 -12.69 3.66 19.65
C LEU A 318 -13.72 4.44 20.48
N HIS A 319 -14.76 4.96 19.84
CA HIS A 319 -15.83 5.65 20.55
C HIS A 319 -16.63 4.69 21.43
N TYR A 320 -16.96 5.16 22.65
CA TYR A 320 -17.67 4.37 23.66
C TYR A 320 -17.00 3.03 24.00
N THR A 321 -15.67 2.96 23.86
CA THR A 321 -14.84 1.85 24.33
C THR A 321 -14.16 2.20 25.66
N ALA A 322 -13.24 1.34 26.12
CA ALA A 322 -12.40 1.61 27.29
C ALA A 322 -11.36 2.74 27.07
N LEU A 323 -11.22 3.27 25.85
CA LEU A 323 -10.35 4.43 25.59
C LEU A 323 -10.83 5.67 26.36
N PRO A 324 -9.96 6.44 27.04
CA PRO A 324 -10.36 7.64 27.76
C PRO A 324 -11.15 8.63 26.90
N ASP A 325 -12.16 9.25 27.50
CA ASP A 325 -13.08 10.16 26.80
C ASP A 325 -12.38 11.33 26.11
N TRP A 326 -11.30 11.85 26.70
CA TRP A 326 -10.53 12.95 26.10
C TRP A 326 -9.91 12.54 24.76
N ALA A 327 -9.39 11.32 24.66
CA ALA A 327 -8.75 10.82 23.45
C ALA A 327 -9.80 10.54 22.37
N GLN A 328 -10.95 9.97 22.77
CA GLN A 328 -12.09 9.83 21.86
C GLN A 328 -12.55 11.18 21.30
N THR A 329 -12.74 12.18 22.16
CA THR A 329 -13.18 13.52 21.74
C THR A 329 -12.14 14.19 20.83
N LEU A 330 -10.85 13.99 21.09
CA LEU A 330 -9.78 14.47 20.22
C LEU A 330 -9.89 13.87 18.81
N GLY A 331 -10.07 12.54 18.72
CA GLY A 331 -10.26 11.85 17.44
C GLY A 331 -11.48 12.37 16.69
N MET A 332 -12.62 12.52 17.37
CA MET A 332 -13.84 13.08 16.76
C MET A 332 -13.60 14.50 16.21
N VAL A 333 -13.02 15.41 17.01
CA VAL A 333 -12.81 16.80 16.58
C VAL A 333 -11.89 16.88 15.37
N PHE A 334 -10.77 16.15 15.41
CA PHE A 334 -9.84 16.13 14.27
C PHE A 334 -10.44 15.45 13.04
N SER A 335 -11.23 14.38 13.18
CA SER A 335 -11.94 13.76 12.07
C SER A 335 -12.98 14.70 11.42
N VAL A 336 -13.70 15.49 12.21
CA VAL A 336 -14.61 16.52 11.67
C VAL A 336 -13.83 17.60 10.92
N MET A 337 -12.73 18.09 11.49
CA MET A 337 -11.87 19.07 10.83
C MET A 337 -11.20 18.54 9.55
N LEU A 338 -10.85 17.25 9.53
CA LEU A 338 -10.23 16.54 8.41
C LEU A 338 -11.10 16.51 7.15
N TRP A 339 -12.40 16.74 7.29
CA TRP A 339 -13.32 16.88 6.16
C TRP A 339 -12.84 17.92 5.14
N MET A 340 -12.49 19.12 5.60
CA MET A 340 -12.13 20.25 4.73
C MET A 340 -10.86 20.01 3.90
N PRO A 341 -9.71 19.61 4.46
CA PRO A 341 -8.53 19.32 3.65
C PRO A 341 -8.71 18.07 2.78
N SER A 342 -9.53 17.11 3.19
CA SER A 342 -9.89 15.97 2.34
C SER A 342 -10.63 16.44 1.09
N TRP A 343 -11.70 17.24 1.25
CA TRP A 343 -12.42 17.86 0.14
C TRP A 343 -11.58 18.84 -0.67
N GLY A 344 -10.55 19.46 -0.08
CA GLY A 344 -9.56 20.22 -0.82
C GLY A 344 -8.91 19.40 -1.95
N GLY A 345 -8.67 18.10 -1.73
CA GLY A 345 -8.21 17.18 -2.78
C GLY A 345 -9.26 16.96 -3.86
N MET A 346 -10.51 16.71 -3.47
CA MET A 346 -11.63 16.49 -4.38
C MET A 346 -11.85 17.72 -5.28
N ILE A 347 -11.95 18.90 -4.67
CA ILE A 347 -12.15 20.18 -5.37
C ILE A 347 -11.01 20.42 -6.35
N ASN A 348 -9.75 20.22 -5.94
CA ASN A 348 -8.62 20.44 -6.84
C ASN A 348 -8.62 19.45 -8.02
N GLY A 349 -9.00 18.19 -7.78
CA GLY A 349 -9.16 17.17 -8.82
C GLY A 349 -10.29 17.50 -9.81
N LEU A 350 -11.50 17.77 -9.33
CA LEU A 350 -12.67 18.05 -10.18
C LEU A 350 -12.53 19.39 -10.90
N MET A 351 -12.10 20.44 -10.22
CA MET A 351 -11.98 21.77 -10.83
C MET A 351 -10.87 21.81 -11.89
N THR A 352 -9.88 20.91 -11.84
CA THR A 352 -8.89 20.73 -12.91
C THR A 352 -9.55 20.30 -14.24
N LEU A 353 -10.72 19.67 -14.19
CA LEU A 353 -11.51 19.28 -15.37
C LEU A 353 -12.42 20.41 -15.88
N SER A 354 -12.43 21.59 -15.25
CA SER A 354 -13.23 22.72 -15.70
C SER A 354 -12.89 23.10 -17.14
N GLY A 355 -13.92 23.15 -18.00
CA GLY A 355 -13.75 23.35 -19.44
C GLY A 355 -13.30 22.12 -20.24
N ALA A 356 -13.15 20.96 -19.60
CA ALA A 356 -12.90 19.65 -20.24
C ALA A 356 -13.96 18.60 -19.86
N TRP A 357 -15.12 19.03 -19.34
CA TRP A 357 -16.21 18.13 -18.94
C TRP A 357 -16.81 17.36 -20.12
N ASP A 358 -16.68 17.86 -21.34
CA ASP A 358 -17.04 17.14 -22.57
C ASP A 358 -16.30 15.79 -22.68
N LYS A 359 -15.07 15.71 -22.16
CA LYS A 359 -14.28 14.46 -22.12
C LYS A 359 -14.92 13.35 -21.30
N ILE A 360 -15.84 13.66 -20.39
CA ILE A 360 -16.60 12.62 -19.69
C ILE A 360 -17.38 11.75 -20.68
N ARG A 361 -17.74 12.28 -21.86
CA ARG A 361 -18.49 11.53 -22.88
C ARG A 361 -17.59 10.75 -23.82
N THR A 362 -16.32 11.14 -23.98
CA THR A 362 -15.41 10.57 -24.99
C THR A 362 -14.28 9.73 -24.43
N ASP A 363 -13.84 9.98 -23.19
CA ASP A 363 -12.68 9.35 -22.58
C ASP A 363 -13.06 8.51 -21.34
N PRO A 364 -13.04 7.18 -21.43
CA PRO A 364 -13.39 6.31 -20.30
C PRO A 364 -12.38 6.41 -19.15
N ILE A 365 -11.12 6.78 -19.40
CA ILE A 365 -10.12 6.99 -18.35
C ILE A 365 -10.52 8.19 -17.49
N ILE A 366 -10.96 9.29 -18.13
CA ILE A 366 -11.49 10.46 -17.42
C ILE A 366 -12.75 10.10 -16.63
N ARG A 367 -13.64 9.26 -17.17
CA ARG A 367 -14.82 8.78 -16.40
C ARG A 367 -14.39 8.06 -15.12
N MET A 368 -13.45 7.13 -15.21
CA MET A 368 -12.92 6.41 -14.03
C MET A 368 -12.33 7.39 -13.02
N MET A 369 -11.53 8.37 -13.46
CA MET A 369 -10.94 9.37 -12.56
C MET A 369 -11.98 10.28 -11.89
N ILE A 370 -13.02 10.69 -12.60
CA ILE A 370 -14.12 11.51 -12.03
C ILE A 370 -14.90 10.71 -11.00
N VAL A 371 -15.27 9.46 -11.32
CA VAL A 371 -15.95 8.56 -10.38
C VAL A 371 -15.07 8.35 -9.14
N ALA A 372 -13.76 8.17 -9.33
CA ALA A 372 -12.82 8.07 -8.23
C ALA A 372 -12.88 9.26 -7.29
N ILE A 373 -12.79 10.47 -7.84
CA ILE A 373 -12.80 11.70 -7.03
C ILE A 373 -14.18 11.90 -6.36
N ALA A 374 -15.28 11.52 -7.02
CA ALA A 374 -16.62 11.60 -6.44
C ALA A 374 -16.77 10.68 -5.22
N PHE A 375 -16.36 9.42 -5.34
CA PHE A 375 -16.38 8.48 -4.22
C PHE A 375 -15.40 8.86 -3.12
N TYR A 376 -14.24 9.43 -3.47
CA TYR A 376 -13.33 10.03 -2.49
C TYR A 376 -14.01 11.16 -1.71
N GLY A 377 -14.69 12.08 -2.40
CA GLY A 377 -15.46 13.14 -1.75
C GLY A 377 -16.58 12.61 -0.86
N MET A 378 -17.31 11.59 -1.32
CA MET A 378 -18.38 10.94 -0.58
C MET A 378 -17.85 10.26 0.69
N SER A 379 -16.84 9.40 0.58
CA SER A 379 -16.29 8.66 1.72
C SER A 379 -15.57 9.59 2.70
N THR A 380 -14.90 10.64 2.22
CA THR A 380 -14.27 11.65 3.09
C THR A 380 -15.24 12.68 3.66
N PHE A 381 -16.53 12.58 3.35
CA PHE A 381 -17.62 13.22 4.07
C PHE A 381 -18.28 12.25 5.06
N GLU A 382 -18.58 11.03 4.60
CA GLU A 382 -19.16 9.97 5.44
C GLU A 382 -18.29 9.62 6.64
N GLY A 383 -16.97 9.53 6.46
CA GLY A 383 -16.02 9.26 7.56
C GLY A 383 -16.12 10.27 8.71
N PRO A 384 -15.99 11.59 8.45
CA PRO A 384 -16.24 12.63 9.45
C PRO A 384 -17.62 12.53 10.12
N MET A 385 -18.68 12.19 9.38
CA MET A 385 -20.01 11.98 9.95
C MET A 385 -20.03 10.78 10.92
N MET A 386 -19.45 9.64 10.51
CA MET A 386 -19.32 8.44 11.35
C MET A 386 -18.36 8.62 12.53
N SER A 387 -17.49 9.63 12.50
CA SER A 387 -16.61 9.99 13.61
C SER A 387 -17.30 10.82 14.70
N VAL A 388 -18.52 11.31 14.46
CA VAL A 388 -19.32 11.95 15.50
C VAL A 388 -19.81 10.86 16.44
N LYS A 389 -19.50 10.95 17.74
CA LYS A 389 -19.85 9.92 18.74
C LYS A 389 -21.29 9.40 18.60
N THR A 390 -22.29 10.28 18.51
CA THR A 390 -23.71 9.90 18.37
C THR A 390 -24.03 9.11 17.08
N VAL A 391 -23.33 9.39 15.98
CA VAL A 391 -23.47 8.61 14.74
C VAL A 391 -22.73 7.28 14.89
N ASN A 392 -21.54 7.31 15.49
CA ASN A 392 -20.73 6.13 15.75
C ASN A 392 -21.45 5.11 16.64
N SER A 393 -22.24 5.56 17.62
CA SER A 393 -23.05 4.64 18.45
C SER A 393 -24.08 3.82 17.66
N LEU A 394 -24.36 4.21 16.40
CA LEU A 394 -25.17 3.44 15.47
C LEU A 394 -24.34 2.70 14.41
N SER A 395 -23.24 3.30 13.95
CA SER A 395 -22.45 2.72 12.84
C SER A 395 -21.43 1.66 13.30
N HIS A 396 -20.95 1.76 14.54
CA HIS A 396 -19.91 0.89 15.08
C HIS A 396 -20.40 -0.58 15.17
N TYR A 397 -19.53 -1.52 14.79
CA TYR A 397 -19.86 -2.95 14.67
C TYR A 397 -21.03 -3.32 13.74
N THR A 398 -21.40 -2.44 12.81
CA THR A 398 -22.40 -2.73 11.77
C THR A 398 -21.79 -2.79 10.38
N GLU A 399 -22.54 -3.35 9.43
CA GLU A 399 -22.19 -3.34 7.99
C GLU A 399 -22.04 -1.94 7.39
N TRP A 400 -22.47 -0.88 8.09
CA TRP A 400 -22.19 0.49 7.65
C TRP A 400 -20.68 0.76 7.57
N THR A 401 -19.89 0.25 8.53
CA THR A 401 -18.43 0.38 8.46
C THR A 401 -17.86 -0.31 7.22
N ILE A 402 -18.39 -1.48 6.84
CA ILE A 402 -17.97 -2.20 5.64
C ILE A 402 -18.39 -1.45 4.37
N GLY A 403 -19.60 -0.86 4.35
CA GLY A 403 -20.08 -0.01 3.25
C GLY A 403 -19.22 1.24 3.06
N HIS A 404 -18.83 1.90 4.15
CA HIS A 404 -17.91 3.04 4.12
C HIS A 404 -16.54 2.64 3.54
N VAL A 405 -15.97 1.55 4.05
CA VAL A 405 -14.68 1.02 3.57
C VAL A 405 -14.74 0.72 2.07
N HIS A 406 -15.79 0.04 1.58
CA HIS A 406 -15.89 -0.32 0.16
C HIS A 406 -16.23 0.88 -0.74
N SER A 407 -16.91 1.90 -0.23
CA SER A 407 -17.11 3.17 -0.94
C SER A 407 -15.77 3.84 -1.24
N GLY A 408 -14.85 3.88 -0.25
CA GLY A 408 -13.48 4.36 -0.47
C GLY A 408 -12.60 3.38 -1.26
N ALA A 409 -12.67 2.09 -0.98
CA ALA A 409 -11.76 1.09 -1.56
C ALA A 409 -12.08 0.81 -3.03
N LEU A 410 -13.35 0.56 -3.38
CA LEU A 410 -13.74 0.31 -4.78
C LEU A 410 -13.91 1.64 -5.51
N GLY A 411 -14.67 2.55 -4.91
CA GLY A 411 -15.07 3.80 -5.52
C GLY A 411 -13.91 4.76 -5.74
N TRP A 412 -13.03 4.95 -4.76
CA TRP A 412 -11.86 5.84 -4.87
C TRP A 412 -10.60 5.09 -5.31
N VAL A 413 -10.05 4.23 -4.45
CA VAL A 413 -8.75 3.54 -4.65
C VAL A 413 -8.77 2.70 -5.92
N GLY A 414 -9.79 1.86 -6.10
CA GLY A 414 -9.96 1.02 -7.28
C GLY A 414 -10.05 1.85 -8.56
N MET A 415 -10.97 2.80 -8.61
CA MET A 415 -11.22 3.60 -9.83
C MET A 415 -10.04 4.49 -10.24
N ILE A 416 -9.36 5.16 -9.29
CA ILE A 416 -8.20 5.98 -9.65
C ILE A 416 -7.03 5.11 -10.13
N THR A 417 -6.86 3.91 -9.53
CA THR A 417 -5.87 2.93 -9.96
C THR A 417 -6.17 2.42 -11.35
N PHE A 418 -7.41 2.04 -11.65
CA PHE A 418 -7.80 1.63 -12.99
C PHE A 418 -7.51 2.74 -13.99
N GLY A 419 -7.90 3.99 -13.69
CA GLY A 419 -7.58 5.13 -14.53
C GLY A 419 -6.07 5.30 -14.78
N ALA A 420 -5.24 5.12 -13.75
CA ALA A 420 -3.79 5.17 -13.88
C ALA A 420 -3.23 3.99 -14.70
N ILE A 421 -3.70 2.76 -14.49
CA ILE A 421 -3.30 1.58 -15.27
C ILE A 421 -3.61 1.82 -16.75
N TYR A 422 -4.85 2.16 -17.09
CA TYR A 422 -5.26 2.43 -18.47
C TYR A 422 -4.46 3.58 -19.10
N TYR A 423 -4.07 4.59 -18.31
CA TYR A 423 -3.17 5.64 -18.79
C TYR A 423 -1.77 5.11 -19.10
N LEU A 424 -1.23 4.25 -18.24
CA LEU A 424 0.17 3.81 -18.26
C LEU A 424 0.43 2.70 -19.27
N THR A 425 -0.48 1.74 -19.42
CA THR A 425 -0.30 0.57 -20.29
C THR A 425 0.14 0.91 -21.72
N PRO A 426 -0.42 1.91 -22.43
CA PRO A 426 0.04 2.25 -23.77
C PRO A 426 1.35 3.07 -23.80
N LYS A 427 1.84 3.55 -22.66
CA LYS A 427 3.03 4.43 -22.55
C LYS A 427 4.28 3.69 -22.07
N LEU A 428 4.11 2.51 -21.49
CA LEU A 428 5.16 1.60 -21.04
C LEU A 428 5.29 0.47 -22.04
#